data_AF-A0A523MIN5-F1
#
_entry.id   AF-A0A523MIN5-F1
#
_cell.length_a   1.000
_cell.length_b   1.000
_cell.length_c   1.000
_cell.angle_alpha   90.00
_cell.angle_beta   90.00
_cell.angle_gamma   90.00
#
_symmetry.space_group_name_H-M   'P 1'
#
loop_
_entity.id
_entity.type
_entity.pdbx_description
1 polymer ?
#
loop_
_entity_poly.entity_id
_entity_poly.type
_entity_poly.pdbx_seq_one_letter_code
_entity_poly.pdbx_strand_id
1 'polypeptide(L)'
;MACIASRNEFAPKEIIECQVEQRAVHIDHHGINVVPRDDGARRRGHLRGEIRAWCHYDTQGPAVKLNAKQALLNELRAIATAAGDAIMSVYGGEFAVELKDDQSPLTEADRVSHELIVAALKSLRPALPVLSEESAPEELTNRLSWERYWLVDPLDGTKEFVKRNGEFTVNIALVEQNRASVGVVLAPAKELEYSGAFGLGAWRRVSGGPLEEFRTALRQTGPVRVVCSRSHPSGALAAYLKRLGPHELKPMGSSLKICLVADGQADMYPRLGPTSEWDTAAAQAILESAGGSMMDSAGQALRYNTKDGLLNPYFLAVGDPDRDWLAALNNG
;
A
#
# COMPACT_ATOMS: atom_id res chain seq x y z
N MET A 1 44.28 -34.72 37.30
CA MET A 1 44.13 -33.99 36.02
C MET A 1 42.78 -33.27 36.11
N ALA A 2 42.62 -32.07 36.71
CA ALA A 2 43.17 -30.73 36.39
C ALA A 2 42.96 -30.39 34.90
N CYS A 3 42.46 -29.24 34.42
CA CYS A 3 41.99 -27.93 34.92
C CYS A 3 41.25 -27.28 33.71
N ILE A 4 40.08 -26.64 33.83
CA ILE A 4 39.83 -25.18 33.97
C ILE A 4 40.37 -24.27 32.82
N ALA A 5 39.40 -23.56 32.20
CA ALA A 5 39.37 -22.19 31.64
C ALA A 5 40.21 -21.77 30.40
N SER A 6 39.55 -21.07 29.47
CA SER A 6 39.61 -19.59 29.33
C SER A 6 38.73 -19.10 28.15
N ARG A 7 37.81 -18.17 28.43
CA ARG A 7 37.79 -16.73 28.05
C ARG A 7 37.38 -16.48 26.58
N ASN A 8 36.23 -15.86 26.34
CA ASN A 8 35.99 -14.40 26.22
C ASN A 8 36.77 -13.77 25.05
N GLU A 9 36.06 -13.23 24.04
CA GLU A 9 36.06 -11.79 23.70
C GLU A 9 35.28 -11.50 22.41
N PHE A 10 34.31 -10.60 22.53
CA PHE A 10 33.79 -9.77 21.43
C PHE A 10 34.90 -8.83 20.95
N ALA A 11 34.90 -8.47 19.65
CA ALA A 11 35.09 -7.12 19.04
C ALA A 11 35.74 -7.22 17.62
N PRO A 12 35.91 -6.13 16.83
CA PRO A 12 35.01 -5.77 15.72
C PRO A 12 35.76 -5.35 14.41
N LYS A 13 34.99 -4.84 13.43
CA LYS A 13 35.34 -3.94 12.29
C LYS A 13 35.67 -4.56 10.92
N GLU A 14 34.99 -4.00 9.92
CA GLU A 14 35.47 -3.54 8.60
C GLU A 14 34.26 -2.87 7.92
N ILE A 15 33.92 -1.60 8.16
CA ILE A 15 34.42 -0.36 7.52
C ILE A 15 35.08 -0.61 6.15
N ILE A 16 34.32 -0.35 5.09
CA ILE A 16 34.87 0.05 3.79
C ILE A 16 34.38 1.46 3.50
N GLU A 17 35.24 2.43 3.79
CA GLU A 17 35.24 3.74 3.15
C GLU A 17 35.68 3.55 1.70
N CYS A 18 35.00 4.17 0.73
CA CYS A 18 35.64 4.51 -0.53
C CYS A 18 35.29 5.95 -0.89
N GLN A 19 36.34 6.66 -1.27
CA GLN A 19 36.47 8.11 -1.17
C GLN A 19 35.74 8.86 -2.28
N VAL A 20 35.34 10.07 -1.89
CA VAL A 20 34.86 11.18 -2.71
C VAL A 20 35.96 11.66 -3.65
N GLU A 21 35.65 11.81 -4.95
CA GLU A 21 36.34 12.78 -5.80
C GLU A 21 35.40 13.92 -6.20
N GLN A 22 35.88 15.12 -5.91
CA GLN A 22 35.22 16.40 -6.06
C GLN A 22 35.29 16.88 -7.52
N ARG A 23 34.19 17.46 -8.03
CA ARG A 23 34.29 18.59 -8.96
C ARG A 23 33.28 19.67 -8.59
N ALA A 24 33.83 20.87 -8.39
CA ALA A 24 33.17 22.09 -7.98
C ALA A 24 32.19 22.61 -9.03
N VAL A 25 31.06 23.14 -8.58
CA VAL A 25 30.30 24.16 -9.31
C VAL A 25 29.95 25.27 -8.32
N HIS A 26 30.31 26.49 -8.71
CA HIS A 26 30.09 27.75 -8.00
C HIS A 26 28.60 27.95 -7.63
N ILE A 27 28.37 28.45 -6.41
CA ILE A 27 27.07 28.96 -5.95
C ILE A 27 27.22 30.48 -5.87
N ASP A 28 26.34 31.21 -6.56
CA ASP A 28 26.07 32.61 -6.26
C ASP A 28 24.69 32.78 -5.63
N HIS A 29 24.64 33.79 -4.77
CA HIS A 29 23.77 33.98 -3.62
C HIS A 29 22.27 34.17 -3.91
N HIS A 30 21.41 33.53 -3.12
CA HIS A 30 20.45 34.20 -2.23
C HIS A 30 20.02 33.22 -1.11
N GLY A 31 20.35 33.57 0.13
CA GLY A 31 20.33 32.65 1.26
C GLY A 31 18.97 32.45 1.92
N ILE A 32 18.82 31.28 2.54
CA ILE A 32 18.02 31.08 3.75
C ILE A 32 18.81 30.14 4.66
N ASN A 33 19.25 30.68 5.81
CA ASN A 33 19.80 29.87 6.90
C ASN A 33 18.63 29.28 7.70
N VAL A 34 18.60 27.97 7.88
CA VAL A 34 17.76 27.32 8.88
C VAL A 34 18.67 26.58 9.86
N VAL A 35 18.82 27.15 11.05
CA VAL A 35 19.44 26.47 12.20
C VAL A 35 18.36 25.57 12.82
N PRO A 36 18.66 24.31 13.22
CA PRO A 36 17.67 23.47 13.87
C PRO A 36 17.37 24.02 15.27
N ARG A 37 16.09 24.22 15.57
CA ARG A 37 15.64 24.36 16.95
C ARG A 37 15.38 22.97 17.51
N ASP A 38 16.22 22.57 18.45
CA ASP A 38 15.96 21.49 19.37
C ASP A 38 14.76 21.88 20.23
N ASP A 39 13.65 21.17 20.11
CA ASP A 39 12.50 21.28 21.02
C ASP A 39 11.82 19.91 21.10
N GLY A 40 12.22 19.15 22.12
CA GLY A 40 11.52 17.96 22.56
C GLY A 40 10.04 18.23 22.82
N ALA A 41 9.23 17.20 22.58
CA ALA A 41 7.79 17.11 22.79
C ALA A 41 6.89 17.83 21.77
N ARG A 42 6.42 17.08 20.75
CA ARG A 42 5.03 17.07 20.21
C ARG A 42 4.88 16.06 19.05
N ARG A 43 4.90 14.75 19.33
CA ARG A 43 4.56 13.69 18.35
C ARG A 43 3.04 13.47 18.14
N ARG A 44 2.17 14.43 18.50
CA ARG A 44 0.70 14.27 18.47
C ARG A 44 -0.02 15.00 17.33
N GLY A 45 0.71 15.66 16.41
CA GLY A 45 0.07 16.46 15.36
C GLY A 45 0.73 16.44 13.98
N HIS A 46 1.76 15.62 13.76
CA HIS A 46 2.57 15.69 12.54
C HIS A 46 1.89 15.07 11.31
N LEU A 47 1.12 13.99 11.48
CA LEU A 47 0.47 13.27 10.37
C LEU A 47 -0.58 14.13 9.64
N ARG A 48 -1.45 14.85 10.38
CA ARG A 48 -2.40 15.79 9.77
C ARG A 48 -1.72 17.00 9.12
N GLY A 49 -0.52 17.39 9.59
CA GLY A 49 0.25 18.51 9.04
C GLY A 49 0.82 18.21 7.66
N GLU A 50 1.43 17.02 7.48
CA GLU A 50 1.94 16.58 6.18
C GLU A 50 0.82 16.37 5.14
N ILE A 51 -0.31 15.80 5.58
CA ILE A 51 -1.50 15.57 4.73
C ILE A 51 -2.11 16.90 4.22
N ARG A 52 -2.07 17.98 5.01
CA ARG A 52 -2.61 19.30 4.62
C ARG A 52 -1.69 20.09 3.68
N ALA A 53 -0.37 19.85 3.70
CA ALA A 53 0.59 20.57 2.86
C ALA A 53 0.47 20.23 1.35
N TRP A 54 -0.23 19.13 1.01
CA TRP A 54 -0.35 18.59 -0.35
C TRP A 54 -1.27 19.38 -1.30
N CYS A 55 -2.10 20.30 -0.79
CA CYS A 55 -3.07 21.04 -1.61
C CYS A 55 -2.43 22.13 -2.51
N HIS A 56 -1.13 22.41 -2.38
CA HIS A 56 -0.47 23.57 -2.97
C HIS A 56 0.55 23.20 -4.07
N TYR A 57 0.15 22.42 -5.06
CA TYR A 57 0.84 22.43 -6.36
C TYR A 57 -0.18 22.50 -7.51
N ASP A 58 0.12 23.36 -8.48
CA ASP A 58 -0.54 23.56 -9.78
C ASP A 58 -1.67 24.62 -9.87
N THR A 59 -1.65 25.35 -10.98
CA THR A 59 -2.19 26.70 -11.25
C THR A 59 -3.67 26.74 -11.69
N GLN A 60 -4.34 25.59 -11.76
CA GLN A 60 -5.77 25.51 -12.12
C GLN A 60 -6.66 25.35 -10.90
N GLY A 61 -7.77 26.11 -10.84
CA GLY A 61 -8.62 26.24 -9.66
C GLY A 61 -9.22 24.92 -9.11
N PRO A 62 -9.69 24.90 -7.85
CA PRO A 62 -10.06 23.69 -7.12
C PRO A 62 -11.17 22.85 -7.79
N ALA A 63 -12.19 23.46 -8.41
CA ALA A 63 -13.30 22.73 -9.04
C ALA A 63 -12.87 21.91 -10.27
N VAL A 64 -11.95 22.42 -11.09
CA VAL A 64 -11.44 21.71 -12.28
C VAL A 64 -10.63 20.49 -11.86
N LYS A 65 -9.84 20.59 -10.78
CA LYS A 65 -9.06 19.48 -10.21
C LYS A 65 -9.94 18.36 -9.66
N LEU A 66 -11.03 18.69 -8.95
CA LEU A 66 -11.97 17.68 -8.46
C LEU A 66 -12.61 16.91 -9.63
N ASN A 67 -13.01 17.59 -10.70
CA ASN A 67 -13.64 16.96 -11.86
C ASN A 67 -12.68 16.03 -12.62
N ALA A 68 -11.43 16.43 -12.82
CA ALA A 68 -10.43 15.60 -13.48
C ALA A 68 -10.10 14.33 -12.67
N LYS A 69 -9.94 14.45 -11.35
CA LYS A 69 -9.68 13.31 -10.46
C LYS A 69 -10.87 12.35 -10.38
N GLN A 70 -12.10 12.88 -10.41
CA GLN A 70 -13.31 12.06 -10.47
C GLN A 70 -13.42 11.29 -11.79
N ALA A 71 -13.11 11.94 -12.92
CA ALA A 71 -13.09 11.29 -14.23
C ALA A 71 -12.04 10.18 -14.29
N LEU A 72 -10.82 10.46 -13.82
CA LEU A 72 -9.76 9.46 -13.74
C LEU A 72 -10.17 8.27 -12.88
N LEU A 73 -10.79 8.49 -11.71
CA LEU A 73 -11.25 7.40 -10.85
C LEU A 73 -12.25 6.50 -11.58
N ASN A 74 -13.14 7.06 -12.41
CA ASN A 74 -14.08 6.28 -13.21
C ASN A 74 -13.39 5.47 -14.31
N GLU A 75 -12.35 6.02 -14.95
CA GLU A 75 -11.53 5.28 -15.91
C GLU A 75 -10.82 4.10 -15.24
N LEU A 76 -10.20 4.31 -14.07
CA LEU A 76 -9.52 3.24 -13.33
C LEU A 76 -10.49 2.14 -12.88
N ARG A 77 -11.71 2.49 -12.49
CA ARG A 77 -12.77 1.50 -12.19
C ARG A 77 -13.08 0.64 -13.40
N ALA A 78 -13.28 1.26 -14.57
CA ALA A 78 -13.55 0.54 -15.80
C ALA A 78 -12.39 -0.40 -16.20
N ILE A 79 -11.15 0.06 -16.05
CA ILE A 79 -9.95 -0.77 -16.30
C ILE A 79 -9.92 -1.96 -15.33
N ALA A 80 -10.14 -1.73 -14.04
CA ALA A 80 -10.17 -2.79 -13.04
C ALA A 80 -11.29 -3.80 -13.33
N THR A 81 -12.49 -3.35 -13.70
CA THR A 81 -13.60 -4.23 -14.09
C THR A 81 -13.24 -5.10 -15.29
N ALA A 82 -12.69 -4.50 -16.35
CA ALA A 82 -12.28 -5.25 -17.54
C ALA A 82 -11.19 -6.29 -17.24
N ALA A 83 -10.22 -5.96 -16.38
CA ALA A 83 -9.21 -6.90 -15.91
C ALA A 83 -9.83 -8.03 -15.06
N GLY A 84 -10.76 -7.68 -14.17
CA GLY A 84 -11.51 -8.62 -13.35
C GLY A 84 -12.31 -9.62 -14.20
N ASP A 85 -12.99 -9.15 -15.25
CA ASP A 85 -13.74 -10.00 -16.18
C ASP A 85 -12.81 -10.99 -16.93
N ALA A 86 -11.62 -10.53 -17.34
CA ALA A 86 -10.61 -11.38 -17.96
C ALA A 86 -10.11 -12.47 -16.98
N ILE A 87 -9.81 -12.10 -15.73
CA ILE A 87 -9.42 -13.06 -14.68
C ILE A 87 -10.55 -14.07 -14.43
N MET A 88 -11.80 -13.61 -14.36
CA MET A 88 -12.95 -14.47 -14.09
C MET A 88 -13.23 -15.46 -15.22
N SER A 89 -12.89 -15.10 -16.46
CA SER A 89 -12.96 -16.02 -17.62
C SER A 89 -12.00 -17.20 -17.47
N VAL A 90 -10.81 -16.98 -16.92
CA VAL A 90 -9.83 -18.04 -16.60
C VAL A 90 -10.25 -18.80 -15.34
N TYR A 91 -10.63 -18.08 -14.29
CA TYR A 91 -11.02 -18.66 -13.00
C TYR A 91 -12.26 -19.56 -13.10
N GLY A 92 -13.23 -19.21 -13.94
CA GLY A 92 -14.49 -19.94 -14.14
C GLY A 92 -14.50 -21.01 -15.24
N GLY A 93 -13.46 -21.08 -16.09
CA GLY A 93 -13.39 -21.99 -17.25
C GLY A 93 -13.00 -23.44 -16.90
N GLU A 94 -12.91 -24.32 -17.92
CA GLU A 94 -12.53 -25.75 -17.78
C GLU A 94 -11.14 -25.96 -17.12
N PHE A 95 -10.23 -24.98 -17.26
CA PHE A 95 -8.94 -24.89 -16.56
C PHE A 95 -9.06 -24.88 -15.03
N ALA A 96 -10.26 -24.61 -14.48
CA ALA A 96 -10.58 -24.77 -13.07
C ALA A 96 -10.34 -26.20 -12.54
N VAL A 97 -10.38 -27.21 -13.41
CA VAL A 97 -10.17 -28.62 -13.06
C VAL A 97 -8.68 -28.96 -13.01
N GLU A 98 -7.84 -28.32 -13.84
CA GLU A 98 -6.38 -28.54 -13.96
C GLU A 98 -5.55 -27.84 -12.87
N LEU A 99 -6.10 -26.80 -12.23
CA LEU A 99 -5.53 -26.10 -11.06
C LEU A 99 -5.14 -27.02 -9.88
N LYS A 100 -5.67 -28.25 -9.86
CA LYS A 100 -5.31 -29.24 -8.83
C LYS A 100 -3.91 -29.83 -9.03
N ASP A 101 -3.33 -29.73 -10.24
CA ASP A 101 -2.05 -30.36 -10.60
C ASP A 101 -1.02 -29.41 -11.25
N ASP A 102 -1.41 -28.25 -11.83
CA ASP A 102 -0.46 -27.26 -12.37
C ASP A 102 -0.79 -25.78 -12.07
N GLN A 103 0.23 -24.91 -12.14
CA GLN A 103 0.11 -23.45 -11.89
C GLN A 103 -0.31 -22.66 -13.16
N SER A 104 -0.64 -23.34 -14.26
CA SER A 104 -0.89 -22.68 -15.55
C SER A 104 -2.06 -21.68 -15.53
N PRO A 105 -3.18 -21.92 -14.81
CA PRO A 105 -4.31 -20.99 -14.84
C PRO A 105 -4.06 -19.71 -14.04
N LEU A 106 -3.16 -19.76 -13.05
CA LEU A 106 -2.69 -18.57 -12.35
C LEU A 106 -1.87 -17.71 -13.31
N THR A 107 -0.83 -18.30 -13.91
CA THR A 107 0.05 -17.59 -14.86
C THR A 107 -0.72 -16.95 -16.01
N GLU A 108 -1.74 -17.65 -16.54
CA GLU A 108 -2.58 -17.07 -17.59
C GLU A 108 -3.44 -15.91 -17.07
N ALA A 109 -4.04 -16.04 -15.88
CA ALA A 109 -4.84 -14.98 -15.28
C ALA A 109 -4.00 -13.71 -14.97
N ASP A 110 -2.79 -13.88 -14.43
CA ASP A 110 -1.81 -12.81 -14.23
C ASP A 110 -1.46 -12.12 -15.56
N ARG A 111 -1.11 -12.92 -16.58
CA ARG A 111 -0.71 -12.40 -17.89
C ARG A 111 -1.81 -11.59 -18.57
N VAL A 112 -3.04 -12.13 -18.66
CA VAL A 112 -4.14 -11.44 -19.37
C VAL A 112 -4.56 -10.16 -18.66
N SER A 113 -4.55 -10.15 -17.32
CA SER A 113 -4.90 -8.96 -16.54
C SER A 113 -3.79 -7.90 -16.62
N HIS A 114 -2.52 -8.29 -16.52
CA HIS A 114 -1.39 -7.40 -16.71
C HIS A 114 -1.42 -6.71 -18.08
N GLU A 115 -1.52 -7.48 -19.17
CA GLU A 115 -1.51 -6.94 -20.53
C GLU A 115 -2.65 -5.94 -20.76
N LEU A 116 -3.86 -6.28 -20.29
CA LEU A 116 -5.04 -5.41 -20.41
C LEU A 116 -4.85 -4.11 -19.63
N ILE A 117 -4.44 -4.20 -18.35
CA ILE A 117 -4.26 -3.02 -17.49
C ILE A 117 -3.17 -2.11 -18.06
N VAL A 118 -2.01 -2.66 -18.41
CA VAL A 118 -0.88 -1.88 -18.94
C VAL A 118 -1.26 -1.19 -20.26
N ALA A 119 -1.93 -1.89 -21.17
CA ALA A 119 -2.38 -1.30 -22.43
C ALA A 119 -3.37 -0.13 -22.20
N ALA A 120 -4.35 -0.33 -21.31
CA ALA A 120 -5.34 0.69 -20.99
C ALA A 120 -4.70 1.91 -20.31
N LEU A 121 -3.83 1.70 -19.31
CA LEU A 121 -3.14 2.79 -18.62
C LEU A 121 -2.19 3.58 -19.53
N LYS A 122 -1.51 2.92 -20.47
CA LYS A 122 -0.67 3.58 -21.49
C LYS A 122 -1.49 4.44 -22.47
N SER A 123 -2.78 4.16 -22.62
CA SER A 123 -3.68 4.94 -23.48
C SER A 123 -4.18 6.23 -22.81
N LEU A 124 -4.14 6.31 -21.48
CA LEU A 124 -4.55 7.48 -20.71
C LEU A 124 -3.60 8.67 -20.95
N ARG A 125 -4.12 9.89 -20.78
CA ARG A 125 -3.37 11.13 -21.01
C ARG A 125 -3.34 12.03 -19.76
N PRO A 126 -2.17 12.58 -19.38
CA PRO A 126 -0.84 12.34 -19.97
C PRO A 126 -0.39 10.89 -19.78
N ALA A 127 0.43 10.39 -20.70
CA ALA A 127 1.00 9.05 -20.57
C ALA A 127 1.96 9.02 -19.39
N LEU A 128 1.78 8.06 -18.49
CA LEU A 128 2.63 7.87 -17.32
C LEU A 128 3.33 6.51 -17.37
N PRO A 129 4.52 6.38 -16.78
CA PRO A 129 5.16 5.08 -16.57
C PRO A 129 4.25 4.14 -15.77
N VAL A 130 4.37 2.83 -16.01
CA VAL A 130 3.67 1.79 -15.26
C VAL A 130 4.70 0.93 -14.56
N LEU A 131 4.56 0.76 -13.25
CA LEU A 131 5.23 -0.24 -12.43
C LEU A 131 4.19 -1.31 -12.11
N SER A 132 4.35 -2.50 -12.66
CA SER A 132 3.53 -3.67 -12.33
C SER A 132 4.39 -4.74 -11.64
N GLU A 133 3.77 -5.63 -10.87
CA GLU A 133 4.44 -6.86 -10.39
C GLU A 133 5.13 -7.62 -11.55
N GLU A 134 4.47 -7.68 -12.71
CA GLU A 134 4.97 -8.37 -13.91
C GLU A 134 5.90 -7.50 -14.80
N SER A 135 6.26 -6.29 -14.36
CA SER A 135 7.16 -5.42 -15.15
C SER A 135 8.57 -6.01 -15.24
N ALA A 136 9.14 -5.94 -16.44
CA ALA A 136 10.51 -6.39 -16.65
C ALA A 136 11.50 -5.40 -16.00
N PRO A 137 12.65 -5.85 -15.47
CA PRO A 137 13.63 -4.98 -14.81
C PRO A 137 14.08 -3.79 -15.67
N GLU A 138 14.16 -3.97 -16.99
CA GLU A 138 14.59 -2.95 -17.94
C GLU A 138 13.58 -1.78 -18.00
N GLU A 139 12.28 -2.06 -17.85
CA GLU A 139 11.21 -1.05 -17.79
C GLU A 139 11.32 -0.17 -16.55
N LEU A 140 12.00 -0.66 -15.51
CA LEU A 140 12.11 -0.05 -14.19
C LEU A 140 13.44 0.67 -13.94
N THR A 141 14.35 0.70 -14.92
CA THR A 141 15.73 1.21 -14.79
C THR A 141 15.81 2.63 -14.20
N ASN A 142 14.91 3.53 -14.60
CA ASN A 142 14.91 4.93 -14.16
C ASN A 142 13.77 5.26 -13.20
N ARG A 143 13.09 4.26 -12.61
CA ARG A 143 11.87 4.47 -11.84
C ARG A 143 12.02 5.47 -10.69
N LEU A 144 13.19 5.56 -10.05
CA LEU A 144 13.42 6.46 -8.92
C LEU A 144 13.32 7.94 -9.30
N SER A 145 13.37 8.27 -10.59
CA SER A 145 13.18 9.63 -11.11
C SER A 145 11.70 9.98 -11.39
N TRP A 146 10.78 9.02 -11.31
CA TRP A 146 9.39 9.24 -11.66
C TRP A 146 8.65 9.99 -10.56
N GLU A 147 8.13 11.18 -10.89
CA GLU A 147 7.28 11.95 -9.98
C GLU A 147 5.83 11.45 -9.97
N ARG A 148 5.36 10.92 -11.10
CA ARG A 148 4.01 10.37 -11.28
C ARG A 148 4.08 9.08 -12.08
N TYR A 149 3.47 8.01 -11.57
CA TYR A 149 3.46 6.71 -12.23
C TYR A 149 2.29 5.85 -11.74
N TRP A 150 1.90 4.87 -12.54
CA TRP A 150 0.95 3.84 -12.17
C TRP A 150 1.65 2.73 -11.39
N LEU A 151 1.06 2.27 -10.31
CA LEU A 151 1.52 1.12 -9.53
C LEU A 151 0.43 0.07 -9.50
N VAL A 152 0.73 -1.13 -10.02
CA VAL A 152 -0.27 -2.14 -10.37
C VAL A 152 0.09 -3.51 -9.83
N ASP A 153 -0.86 -4.14 -9.17
CA ASP A 153 -0.88 -5.59 -8.94
C ASP A 153 -2.05 -6.17 -9.76
N PRO A 154 -1.76 -6.91 -10.84
CA PRO A 154 -2.80 -7.44 -11.72
C PRO A 154 -3.63 -8.55 -11.04
N LEU A 155 -3.05 -9.30 -10.10
CA LEU A 155 -3.71 -10.38 -9.37
C LEU A 155 -3.04 -10.59 -7.99
N ASP A 156 -3.45 -9.76 -7.03
CA ASP A 156 -3.05 -9.94 -5.63
C ASP A 156 -3.83 -11.12 -5.02
N GLY A 157 -3.18 -11.92 -4.18
CA GLY A 157 -3.82 -13.05 -3.53
C GLY A 157 -3.75 -14.34 -4.36
N THR A 158 -2.65 -14.57 -5.07
CA THR A 158 -2.32 -15.84 -5.75
C THR A 158 -2.69 -17.10 -4.93
N LYS A 159 -2.38 -17.14 -3.63
CA LYS A 159 -2.73 -18.28 -2.76
C LYS A 159 -4.25 -18.44 -2.60
N GLU A 160 -4.96 -17.33 -2.50
CA GLU A 160 -6.41 -17.26 -2.39
C GLU A 160 -7.09 -17.63 -3.72
N PHE A 161 -6.50 -17.26 -4.85
CA PHE A 161 -6.90 -17.67 -6.21
C PHE A 161 -6.78 -19.19 -6.37
N VAL A 162 -5.60 -19.77 -6.09
CA VAL A 162 -5.37 -21.22 -6.18
C VAL A 162 -6.29 -22.01 -5.25
N LYS A 163 -6.54 -21.49 -4.03
CA LYS A 163 -7.48 -22.09 -3.07
C LYS A 163 -8.95 -21.85 -3.39
N ARG A 164 -9.25 -21.07 -4.43
CA ARG A 164 -10.61 -20.72 -4.88
C ARG A 164 -11.52 -20.17 -3.79
N ASN A 165 -10.99 -19.33 -2.90
CA ASN A 165 -11.80 -18.71 -1.82
C ASN A 165 -12.31 -17.30 -2.17
N GLY A 166 -11.99 -16.82 -3.37
CA GLY A 166 -12.45 -15.53 -3.91
C GLY A 166 -11.86 -14.29 -3.24
N GLU A 167 -10.78 -14.41 -2.47
CA GLU A 167 -10.09 -13.29 -1.83
C GLU A 167 -8.80 -12.87 -2.56
N PHE A 168 -8.92 -12.75 -3.88
CA PHE A 168 -7.90 -12.16 -4.75
C PHE A 168 -8.43 -10.85 -5.33
N THR A 169 -7.53 -9.94 -5.70
CA THR A 169 -7.91 -8.60 -6.19
C THR A 169 -7.07 -8.12 -7.36
N VAL A 170 -7.63 -7.18 -8.11
CA VAL A 170 -6.89 -6.28 -9.00
C VAL A 170 -6.62 -4.98 -8.23
N ASN A 171 -5.37 -4.54 -8.15
CA ASN A 171 -4.98 -3.29 -7.49
C ASN A 171 -4.40 -2.31 -8.51
N ILE A 172 -4.99 -1.12 -8.63
CA ILE A 172 -4.48 -0.05 -9.51
C ILE A 172 -4.37 1.24 -8.71
N ALA A 173 -3.17 1.81 -8.67
CA ALA A 173 -2.90 3.07 -7.98
C ALA A 173 -2.21 4.09 -8.87
N LEU A 174 -2.59 5.36 -8.73
CA LEU A 174 -1.72 6.47 -9.11
C LEU A 174 -0.85 6.83 -7.91
N VAL A 175 0.47 6.84 -8.13
CA VAL A 175 1.42 7.38 -7.17
C VAL A 175 1.94 8.72 -7.68
N GLU A 176 1.93 9.73 -6.81
CA GLU A 176 2.49 11.04 -7.10
C GLU A 176 3.41 11.46 -5.94
N GLN A 177 4.62 11.93 -6.25
CA GLN A 177 5.62 12.34 -5.25
C GLN A 177 5.78 11.29 -4.12
N ASN A 178 5.90 10.01 -4.54
CA ASN A 178 6.06 8.85 -3.65
C ASN A 178 4.85 8.57 -2.72
N ARG A 179 3.67 9.14 -2.98
CA ARG A 179 2.44 8.89 -2.20
C ARG A 179 1.31 8.39 -3.08
N ALA A 180 0.53 7.43 -2.58
CA ALA A 180 -0.65 6.94 -3.29
C ALA A 180 -1.76 8.01 -3.25
N SER A 181 -2.22 8.44 -4.42
CA SER A 181 -3.16 9.58 -4.54
C SER A 181 -4.54 9.19 -5.05
N VAL A 182 -4.62 8.13 -5.86
CA VAL A 182 -5.86 7.54 -6.40
C VAL A 182 -5.69 6.03 -6.39
N GLY A 183 -6.72 5.29 -5.99
CA GLY A 183 -6.66 3.83 -5.92
C GLY A 183 -7.99 3.16 -6.23
N VAL A 184 -7.91 2.01 -6.90
CA VAL A 184 -9.01 1.07 -7.10
C VAL A 184 -8.53 -0.32 -6.69
N VAL A 185 -9.33 -1.00 -5.88
CA VAL A 185 -9.17 -2.40 -5.51
C VAL A 185 -10.45 -3.12 -5.90
N LEU A 186 -10.37 -4.10 -6.80
CA LEU A 186 -11.50 -4.93 -7.21
C LEU A 186 -11.27 -6.37 -6.76
N ALA A 187 -12.19 -6.93 -5.98
CA ALA A 187 -12.29 -8.37 -5.74
C ALA A 187 -13.36 -8.96 -6.67
N PRO A 188 -13.00 -9.46 -7.88
CA PRO A 188 -13.98 -9.80 -8.91
C PRO A 188 -14.85 -10.99 -8.52
N ALA A 189 -14.29 -12.01 -7.86
CA ALA A 189 -15.05 -13.17 -7.37
C ALA A 189 -16.05 -12.83 -6.25
N LYS A 190 -15.93 -11.66 -5.63
CA LYS A 190 -16.87 -11.13 -4.63
C LYS A 190 -17.76 -10.02 -5.18
N GLU A 191 -17.57 -9.64 -6.45
CA GLU A 191 -18.21 -8.48 -7.07
C GLU A 191 -18.10 -7.21 -6.20
N LEU A 192 -16.94 -7.02 -5.58
CA LEU A 192 -16.71 -5.98 -4.59
C LEU A 192 -15.60 -5.04 -5.07
N GLU A 193 -15.94 -3.79 -5.31
CA GLU A 193 -15.03 -2.71 -5.67
C GLU A 193 -14.87 -1.76 -4.47
N TYR A 194 -13.63 -1.38 -4.19
CA TYR A 194 -13.28 -0.23 -3.38
C TYR A 194 -12.50 0.77 -4.23
N SER A 195 -12.79 2.05 -4.08
CA SER A 195 -12.15 3.09 -4.86
C SER A 195 -12.06 4.39 -4.07
N GLY A 196 -10.97 5.15 -4.25
CA GLY A 196 -10.77 6.36 -3.47
C GLY A 196 -9.72 7.27 -4.09
N ALA A 197 -9.87 8.56 -3.83
CA ALA A 197 -8.94 9.56 -4.31
C ALA A 197 -8.75 10.66 -3.27
N PHE A 198 -7.49 10.99 -2.98
CA PHE A 198 -7.15 11.93 -1.93
C PHE A 198 -7.79 13.29 -2.20
N GLY A 199 -8.49 13.83 -1.20
CA GLY A 199 -9.24 15.09 -1.30
C GLY A 199 -10.62 14.99 -1.97
N LEU A 200 -11.03 13.79 -2.42
CA LEU A 200 -12.34 13.55 -3.03
C LEU A 200 -13.24 12.67 -2.16
N GLY A 201 -12.69 11.58 -1.61
CA GLY A 201 -13.43 10.62 -0.78
C GLY A 201 -13.13 9.16 -1.16
N ALA A 202 -13.88 8.23 -0.55
CA ALA A 202 -13.79 6.80 -0.81
C ALA A 202 -15.19 6.21 -1.01
N TRP A 203 -15.32 5.27 -1.95
CA TRP A 203 -16.55 4.60 -2.31
C TRP A 203 -16.37 3.10 -2.39
N ARG A 204 -17.45 2.37 -2.13
CA ARG A 204 -17.55 0.95 -2.46
C ARG A 204 -18.69 0.70 -3.43
N ARG A 205 -18.58 -0.40 -4.18
CA ARG A 205 -19.67 -0.96 -4.98
C ARG A 205 -19.73 -2.46 -4.74
N VAL A 206 -20.94 -2.97 -4.56
CA VAL A 206 -21.21 -4.41 -4.37
C VAL A 206 -22.16 -4.88 -5.47
N SER A 207 -21.82 -5.97 -6.16
CA SER A 207 -22.67 -6.65 -7.15
C SER A 207 -23.28 -5.71 -8.20
N GLY A 208 -22.47 -4.78 -8.72
CA GLY A 208 -22.91 -3.81 -9.73
C GLY A 208 -23.89 -2.74 -9.23
N GLY A 209 -24.18 -2.70 -7.93
CA GLY A 209 -25.06 -1.72 -7.28
C GLY A 209 -24.54 -0.27 -7.35
N PRO A 210 -25.18 0.68 -6.65
CA PRO A 210 -24.72 2.06 -6.62
C PRO A 210 -23.36 2.19 -5.92
N LEU A 211 -22.64 3.29 -6.22
CA LEU A 211 -21.47 3.68 -5.44
C LEU A 211 -21.92 4.28 -4.11
N GLU A 212 -21.47 3.69 -3.01
CA GLU A 212 -21.73 4.15 -1.65
C GLU A 212 -20.47 4.80 -1.09
N GLU A 213 -20.54 6.09 -0.70
CA GLU A 213 -19.45 6.74 0.03
C GLU A 213 -19.34 6.16 1.45
N PHE A 214 -18.13 5.92 1.91
CA PHE A 214 -17.86 5.45 3.28
C PHE A 214 -16.72 6.23 3.93
N ARG A 215 -16.58 6.05 5.25
CA ARG A 215 -15.47 6.57 6.06
C ARG A 215 -15.01 5.52 7.04
N THR A 216 -13.79 5.68 7.53
CA THR A 216 -13.25 4.82 8.59
C THR A 216 -14.09 4.92 9.86
N ALA A 217 -14.04 3.85 10.66
CA ALA A 217 -14.63 3.86 11.98
C ALA A 217 -13.73 4.67 12.94
N LEU A 218 -14.23 5.80 13.42
CA LEU A 218 -13.57 6.58 14.47
C LEU A 218 -14.02 6.05 15.83
N ARG A 219 -13.07 5.73 16.72
CA ARG A 219 -13.26 5.36 18.14
C ARG A 219 -14.49 4.49 18.47
N GLN A 220 -14.27 3.18 18.63
CA GLN A 220 -15.29 2.28 19.14
C GLN A 220 -15.13 1.98 20.63
N THR A 221 -16.26 1.85 21.33
CA THR A 221 -16.32 1.27 22.67
C THR A 221 -16.33 -0.26 22.54
N GLY A 222 -15.25 -0.94 22.90
CA GLY A 222 -15.16 -2.40 22.79
C GLY A 222 -13.74 -2.90 22.51
N PRO A 223 -13.57 -4.22 22.29
CA PRO A 223 -12.30 -4.77 21.83
C PRO A 223 -11.91 -4.21 20.46
N VAL A 224 -10.61 -4.11 20.21
CA VAL A 224 -10.10 -3.66 18.90
C VAL A 224 -10.34 -4.73 17.85
N ARG A 225 -10.96 -4.38 16.73
CA ARG A 225 -11.13 -5.26 15.57
C ARG A 225 -9.87 -5.20 14.71
N VAL A 226 -9.08 -6.27 14.75
CA VAL A 226 -7.80 -6.36 14.05
C VAL A 226 -7.94 -7.29 12.86
N VAL A 227 -7.70 -6.77 11.65
CA VAL A 227 -7.58 -7.61 10.47
C VAL A 227 -6.21 -8.27 10.47
N CYS A 228 -6.15 -9.56 10.12
CA CYS A 228 -4.90 -10.29 9.98
C CYS A 228 -4.84 -11.11 8.69
N SER A 229 -3.64 -11.46 8.27
CA SER A 229 -3.48 -12.37 7.13
C SER A 229 -3.98 -13.75 7.49
N ARG A 230 -4.85 -14.32 6.66
CA ARG A 230 -5.30 -15.71 6.80
C ARG A 230 -4.15 -16.73 6.66
N SER A 231 -3.20 -16.41 5.80
CA SER A 231 -2.18 -17.36 5.34
C SER A 231 -0.79 -17.13 5.97
N HIS A 232 -0.62 -16.10 6.81
CA HIS A 232 0.69 -15.70 7.34
C HIS A 232 0.63 -15.26 8.82
N PRO A 233 0.42 -16.19 9.78
CA PRO A 233 0.61 -15.88 11.19
C PRO A 233 2.09 -15.63 11.49
N SER A 234 2.41 -14.72 12.42
CA SER A 234 3.79 -14.47 12.86
C SER A 234 3.87 -14.26 14.38
N GLY A 235 5.01 -14.65 14.97
CA GLY A 235 5.27 -14.43 16.40
C GLY A 235 5.29 -12.94 16.76
N ALA A 236 5.77 -12.08 15.85
CA ALA A 236 5.73 -10.64 16.00
C ALA A 236 4.29 -10.10 16.11
N LEU A 237 3.37 -10.61 15.29
CA LEU A 237 1.95 -10.26 15.37
C LEU A 237 1.35 -10.72 16.72
N ALA A 238 1.63 -11.95 17.14
CA ALA A 238 1.15 -12.44 18.44
C ALA A 238 1.64 -11.57 19.62
N ALA A 239 2.91 -11.16 19.60
CA ALA A 239 3.48 -10.27 20.61
C ALA A 239 2.86 -8.86 20.58
N TYR A 240 2.56 -8.34 19.40
CA TYR A 240 1.84 -7.07 19.25
C TYR A 240 0.42 -7.15 19.81
N LEU A 241 -0.35 -8.18 19.41
CA LEU A 241 -1.73 -8.40 19.85
C LEU A 241 -1.86 -8.55 21.36
N LYS A 242 -0.90 -9.24 22.01
CA LYS A 242 -0.85 -9.35 23.47
C LYS A 242 -0.73 -7.98 24.15
N ARG A 243 0.06 -7.05 23.57
CA ARG A 243 0.28 -5.70 24.09
C ARG A 243 -0.87 -4.74 23.76
N LEU A 244 -1.56 -4.96 22.64
CA LEU A 244 -2.72 -4.18 22.22
C LEU A 244 -3.89 -4.30 23.21
N GLY A 245 -4.00 -5.41 23.94
CA GLY A 245 -5.08 -5.68 24.88
C GLY A 245 -6.28 -6.37 24.22
N PRO A 246 -7.51 -6.21 24.76
CA PRO A 246 -8.70 -6.87 24.21
C PRO A 246 -8.90 -6.59 22.72
N HIS A 247 -8.98 -7.66 21.92
CA HIS A 247 -9.10 -7.57 20.47
C HIS A 247 -9.90 -8.74 19.89
N GLU A 248 -10.44 -8.52 18.70
CA GLU A 248 -11.11 -9.52 17.86
C GLU A 248 -10.35 -9.63 16.53
N LEU A 249 -10.09 -10.86 16.08
CA LEU A 249 -9.36 -11.10 14.84
C LEU A 249 -10.32 -11.34 13.67
N LYS A 250 -10.09 -10.64 12.56
CA LYS A 250 -10.79 -10.85 11.28
C LYS A 250 -9.80 -11.31 10.20
N PRO A 251 -9.73 -12.61 9.86
CA PRO A 251 -8.80 -13.11 8.86
C PRO A 251 -9.27 -12.77 7.44
N MET A 252 -8.42 -12.14 6.64
CA MET A 252 -8.72 -11.74 5.25
C MET A 252 -7.48 -11.85 4.33
N GLY A 253 -7.70 -12.31 3.10
CA GLY A 253 -6.71 -12.36 2.01
C GLY A 253 -6.44 -11.00 1.37
N SER A 254 -5.34 -10.88 0.61
CA SER A 254 -5.11 -9.77 -0.33
C SER A 254 -5.25 -8.32 0.24
N SER A 255 -5.26 -7.29 -0.59
CA SER A 255 -5.38 -5.87 -0.26
C SER A 255 -6.72 -5.54 0.43
N LEU A 256 -7.72 -6.43 0.34
CA LEU A 256 -9.00 -6.35 1.07
C LEU A 256 -8.83 -6.09 2.57
N LYS A 257 -7.71 -6.51 3.17
CA LYS A 257 -7.41 -6.22 4.58
C LYS A 257 -7.41 -4.72 4.89
N ILE A 258 -6.77 -3.93 4.04
CA ILE A 258 -6.70 -2.47 4.18
C ILE A 258 -8.06 -1.86 3.86
N CYS A 259 -8.77 -2.37 2.84
CA CYS A 259 -10.11 -1.92 2.49
C CYS A 259 -11.13 -2.13 3.61
N LEU A 260 -11.03 -3.22 4.38
CA LEU A 260 -11.89 -3.46 5.55
C LEU A 260 -11.68 -2.41 6.66
N VAL A 261 -10.46 -1.92 6.84
CA VAL A 261 -10.17 -0.82 7.77
C VAL A 261 -10.75 0.49 7.21
N ALA A 262 -10.57 0.73 5.90
CA ALA A 262 -11.11 1.90 5.21
C ALA A 262 -12.64 1.99 5.34
N ASP A 263 -13.35 0.87 5.12
CA ASP A 263 -14.81 0.73 5.18
C ASP A 263 -15.37 0.61 6.61
N GLY A 264 -14.55 0.89 7.63
CA GLY A 264 -14.97 0.88 9.04
C GLY A 264 -15.36 -0.49 9.60
N GLN A 265 -15.16 -1.57 8.86
CA GLN A 265 -15.44 -2.95 9.28
C GLN A 265 -14.36 -3.51 10.22
N ALA A 266 -13.22 -2.84 10.32
CA ALA A 266 -12.17 -3.12 11.28
C ALA A 266 -11.48 -1.81 11.72
N ASP A 267 -10.73 -1.86 12.81
CA ASP A 267 -10.07 -0.69 13.38
C ASP A 267 -8.61 -0.58 12.92
N MET A 268 -7.93 -1.72 12.71
CA MET A 268 -6.55 -1.72 12.26
C MET A 268 -6.11 -3.00 11.54
N TYR A 269 -5.02 -2.88 10.80
CA TYR A 269 -4.27 -3.98 10.20
C TYR A 269 -2.76 -3.77 10.43
N PRO A 270 -2.14 -4.52 11.36
CA PRO A 270 -0.69 -4.57 11.50
C PRO A 270 -0.09 -5.59 10.51
N ARG A 271 0.81 -5.13 9.63
CA ARG A 271 1.59 -6.01 8.74
C ARG A 271 3.06 -6.03 9.17
N LEU A 272 3.42 -7.11 9.87
CA LEU A 272 4.76 -7.38 10.41
C LEU A 272 5.44 -8.53 9.65
N GLY A 273 5.33 -8.49 8.32
CA GLY A 273 5.90 -9.47 7.40
C GLY A 273 5.98 -8.87 5.99
N PRO A 274 6.72 -9.49 5.06
CA PRO A 274 7.00 -8.90 3.75
C PRO A 274 5.72 -8.68 2.93
N THR A 275 5.70 -7.58 2.18
CA THR A 275 4.70 -7.20 1.16
C THR A 275 5.41 -6.32 0.15
N SER A 276 4.93 -6.31 -1.08
CA SER A 276 5.41 -5.43 -2.12
C SER A 276 4.62 -4.12 -2.16
N GLU A 277 5.21 -3.08 -2.73
CA GLU A 277 4.59 -1.76 -2.86
C GLU A 277 3.23 -1.82 -3.57
N TRP A 278 3.12 -2.66 -4.61
CA TRP A 278 1.90 -2.88 -5.39
C TRP A 278 0.75 -3.55 -4.59
N ASP A 279 1.05 -4.34 -3.55
CA ASP A 279 0.04 -4.91 -2.64
C ASP A 279 -0.73 -3.84 -1.85
N THR A 280 -0.18 -2.62 -1.73
CA THR A 280 -0.63 -1.64 -0.72
C THR A 280 -1.07 -0.30 -1.28
N ALA A 281 -0.47 0.20 -2.37
CA ALA A 281 -0.69 1.58 -2.81
C ALA A 281 -2.16 1.89 -3.11
N ALA A 282 -2.86 1.01 -3.83
CA ALA A 282 -4.26 1.24 -4.17
C ALA A 282 -5.12 1.31 -2.91
N ALA A 283 -4.92 0.36 -1.98
CA ALA A 283 -5.68 0.31 -0.74
C ALA A 283 -5.29 1.43 0.25
N GLN A 284 -4.04 1.90 0.25
CA GLN A 284 -3.62 3.08 1.02
C GLN A 284 -4.34 4.34 0.52
N ALA A 285 -4.40 4.57 -0.79
CA ALA A 285 -5.14 5.71 -1.35
C ALA A 285 -6.61 5.68 -0.93
N ILE A 286 -7.24 4.50 -0.93
CA ILE A 286 -8.62 4.30 -0.45
C ILE A 286 -8.73 4.61 1.04
N LEU A 287 -7.86 4.04 1.88
CA LEU A 287 -7.86 4.22 3.33
C LEU A 287 -7.71 5.69 3.72
N GLU A 288 -6.72 6.39 3.16
CA GLU A 288 -6.46 7.79 3.48
C GLU A 288 -7.59 8.70 2.98
N SER A 289 -8.21 8.36 1.85
CA SER A 289 -9.39 9.07 1.35
C SER A 289 -10.64 8.85 2.21
N ALA A 290 -10.72 7.72 2.92
CA ALA A 290 -11.77 7.40 3.89
C ALA A 290 -11.53 8.03 5.28
N GLY A 291 -10.37 8.66 5.51
CA GLY A 291 -10.00 9.31 6.78
C GLY A 291 -9.05 8.49 7.68
N GLY A 292 -8.58 7.34 7.21
CA GLY A 292 -7.57 6.54 7.90
C GLY A 292 -6.14 6.99 7.61
N SER A 293 -5.17 6.17 8.03
CA SER A 293 -3.75 6.41 7.76
C SER A 293 -2.96 5.11 7.70
N MET A 294 -1.86 5.13 6.95
CA MET A 294 -0.89 4.05 6.88
C MET A 294 0.51 4.56 7.23
N MET A 295 1.15 3.92 8.22
CA MET A 295 2.44 4.35 8.75
C MET A 295 3.38 3.19 9.00
N ASP A 296 4.68 3.44 8.86
CA ASP A 296 5.72 2.47 9.21
C ASP A 296 5.85 2.29 10.74
N SER A 297 6.72 1.36 11.16
CA SER A 297 7.00 1.12 12.59
C SER A 297 7.64 2.31 13.33
N ALA A 298 8.19 3.30 12.60
CA ALA A 298 8.71 4.54 13.17
C ALA A 298 7.64 5.64 13.28
N GLY A 299 6.44 5.41 12.75
CA GLY A 299 5.34 6.38 12.70
C GLY A 299 5.41 7.36 11.54
N GLN A 300 6.26 7.09 10.54
CA GLN A 300 6.31 7.88 9.32
C GLN A 300 5.25 7.39 8.34
N ALA A 301 4.66 8.30 7.57
CA ALA A 301 3.72 7.93 6.52
C ALA A 301 4.40 6.98 5.53
N LEU A 302 3.69 5.92 5.12
CA LEU A 302 4.23 4.99 4.14
C LEU A 302 4.37 5.68 2.77
N ARG A 303 5.50 5.44 2.11
CA ARG A 303 5.89 6.04 0.83
C ARG A 303 6.39 4.97 -0.14
N TYR A 304 6.26 5.25 -1.42
CA TYR A 304 6.48 4.33 -2.53
C TYR A 304 7.66 4.76 -3.39
N ASN A 305 8.42 3.80 -3.93
CA ASN A 305 9.51 4.02 -4.89
C ASN A 305 10.58 4.99 -4.36
N THR A 306 11.00 4.76 -3.10
CA THR A 306 11.98 5.58 -2.38
C THR A 306 13.36 4.92 -2.26
N LYS A 307 13.49 3.69 -2.75
CA LYS A 307 14.68 2.83 -2.60
C LYS A 307 14.72 1.77 -3.69
N ASP A 308 15.84 1.05 -3.79
CA ASP A 308 16.07 0.02 -4.80
C ASP A 308 15.07 -1.14 -4.76
N GLY A 309 14.77 -1.65 -3.56
CA GLY A 309 13.80 -2.72 -3.38
C GLY A 309 12.35 -2.22 -3.33
N LEU A 310 11.43 -3.01 -3.89
CA LEU A 310 9.99 -2.73 -3.91
C LEU A 310 9.23 -3.41 -2.75
N LEU A 311 9.95 -3.87 -1.72
CA LEU A 311 9.33 -4.38 -0.50
C LEU A 311 8.99 -3.24 0.46
N ASN A 312 7.77 -3.24 0.99
CA ASN A 312 7.37 -2.31 2.04
C ASN A 312 8.14 -2.59 3.35
N PRO A 313 8.41 -1.55 4.16
CA PRO A 313 8.69 -1.78 5.58
C PRO A 313 7.46 -2.39 6.28
N TYR A 314 7.63 -2.82 7.52
CA TYR A 314 6.48 -3.13 8.38
C TYR A 314 5.63 -1.89 8.58
N PHE A 315 4.31 -2.07 8.56
CA PHE A 315 3.36 -0.97 8.62
C PHE A 315 2.13 -1.29 9.46
N LEU A 316 1.45 -0.22 9.88
CA LEU A 316 0.13 -0.23 10.49
C LEU A 316 -0.82 0.56 9.58
N ALA A 317 -1.88 -0.09 9.11
CA ALA A 317 -3.04 0.58 8.52
C ALA A 317 -4.11 0.76 9.59
N VAL A 318 -4.58 1.99 9.81
CA VAL A 318 -5.45 2.33 10.94
C VAL A 318 -6.64 3.19 10.53
N GLY A 319 -7.80 2.92 11.12
CA GLY A 319 -9.03 3.68 10.88
C GLY A 319 -9.08 5.00 11.64
N ASP A 320 -8.55 5.03 12.86
CA ASP A 320 -8.48 6.21 13.72
C ASP A 320 -7.01 6.67 13.88
N PRO A 321 -6.54 7.64 13.07
CA PRO A 321 -5.15 8.10 13.15
C PRO A 321 -4.82 8.89 14.42
N ASP A 322 -5.82 9.29 15.22
CA ASP A 322 -5.60 10.09 16.44
C ASP A 322 -5.33 9.19 17.68
N ARG A 323 -5.44 7.87 17.54
CA ARG A 323 -5.05 6.88 18.56
C ARG A 323 -3.56 6.51 18.44
N ASP A 324 -2.89 6.33 19.57
CA ASP A 324 -1.50 5.86 19.63
C ASP A 324 -1.41 4.34 19.42
N TRP A 325 -1.36 3.93 18.16
CA TRP A 325 -1.20 2.52 17.77
C TRP A 325 0.24 2.01 17.91
N LEU A 326 1.23 2.90 17.92
CA LEU A 326 2.65 2.55 17.98
C LEU A 326 3.09 2.14 19.39
N ALA A 327 2.36 2.54 20.43
CA ALA A 327 2.62 2.13 21.81
C ALA A 327 2.73 0.60 21.97
N ALA A 328 1.95 -0.18 21.21
CA ALA A 328 2.00 -1.64 21.25
C ALA A 328 3.19 -2.26 20.50
N LEU A 329 3.91 -1.49 19.66
CA LEU A 329 5.16 -1.91 19.02
C LEU A 329 6.38 -1.62 19.91
N ASN A 330 6.44 -0.44 20.53
CA ASN A 330 7.65 0.12 21.15
C ASN A 330 7.88 -0.28 22.63
N ASN A 331 6.86 -0.82 23.31
CA ASN A 331 7.00 -1.24 24.72
C ASN A 331 7.57 -2.68 24.81
N GLY A 332 8.80 -2.89 24.34
CA GLY A 332 9.50 -4.18 24.33
C GLY A 332 10.96 -4.03 24.72
#